data_AF-A0AAW9L660-F1
#
_entry.id   AF-A0AAW9L660-F1
#
_cell.length_a   1.000
_cell.length_b   1.000
_cell.length_c   1.000
_cell.angle_alpha   90.00
_cell.angle_beta   90.00
_cell.angle_gamma   90.00
#
_symmetry.space_group_name_H-M   'P 1'
#
loop_
_entity.id
_entity.type
_entity.pdbx_description
1 polymer ?
#
loop_
_entity_poly.entity_id
_entity_poly.type
_entity_poly.pdbx_seq_one_letter_code
_entity_poly.pdbx_strand_id
1 'polypeptide(L)'
;MPEGETADFDYQGYLIFNGVYKTELHQGSEYQGSIYDAESKLLDDLGRFENSQRNSDRGLEKVLLRDFFRDDDSISGELEELANSLIAVRFLYEDRIEKEAYVSDEDELQMVKIPVVNDADIYWNYPDYMYFRGAKNDVAEAIDYTSSILGADVATDGGTSAGSNPSTGFSRFSSISFHADFLLWLFQLQFNDNDPPVSAIEIDTLTDAAVTGDADVWGEIMS
;
A
#
# COMPACT_ATOMS: atom_id res chain seq x y z
N MET A 1 43.38 11.21 -13.82
CA MET A 1 42.41 10.46 -12.99
C MET A 1 41.04 10.92 -13.46
N PRO A 2 40.18 10.05 -14.00
CA PRO A 2 38.86 10.47 -14.42
C PRO A 2 37.99 10.69 -13.18
N GLU A 3 37.31 11.82 -13.18
CA GLU A 3 36.33 12.24 -12.18
C GLU A 3 35.20 11.20 -12.13
N GLY A 4 34.81 10.79 -10.92
CA GLY A 4 33.77 9.81 -10.72
C GLY A 4 32.43 10.39 -11.18
N GLU A 5 31.86 9.81 -12.23
CA GLU A 5 30.45 9.97 -12.55
C GLU A 5 29.63 9.52 -11.34
N THR A 6 29.06 10.47 -10.62
CA THR A 6 27.94 10.19 -9.72
C THR A 6 26.78 9.77 -10.60
N ALA A 7 26.44 8.49 -10.57
CA ALA A 7 25.25 7.98 -11.24
C ALA A 7 24.05 8.81 -10.76
N ASP A 8 23.36 9.47 -11.69
CA ASP A 8 22.11 10.18 -11.40
C ASP A 8 21.15 9.18 -10.75
N PHE A 9 20.73 9.50 -9.52
CA PHE A 9 19.76 8.71 -8.79
C PHE A 9 18.40 8.85 -9.48
N ASP A 10 17.98 7.80 -10.18
CA ASP A 10 16.66 7.72 -10.80
C ASP A 10 15.69 6.99 -9.87
N TYR A 11 14.74 7.75 -9.32
CA TYR A 11 13.74 7.24 -8.40
C TYR A 11 12.61 6.53 -9.17
N GLN A 12 12.65 5.21 -9.16
CA GLN A 12 11.71 4.34 -9.89
C GLN A 12 10.28 4.26 -9.27
N GLY A 13 9.91 5.17 -8.34
CA GLY A 13 8.55 5.24 -7.78
C GLY A 13 8.21 4.24 -6.66
N TYR A 14 9.14 3.35 -6.28
CA TYR A 14 8.87 2.24 -5.34
C TYR A 14 8.89 2.61 -3.85
N LEU A 15 9.11 3.87 -3.45
CA LEU A 15 8.95 4.32 -2.04
C LEU A 15 7.62 5.03 -1.79
N ILE A 16 6.71 5.09 -2.77
CA ILE A 16 5.39 5.70 -2.58
C ILE A 16 4.46 4.65 -1.98
N PHE A 17 4.15 4.80 -0.70
CA PHE A 17 3.02 4.11 -0.10
C PHE A 17 1.73 4.72 -0.66
N ASN A 18 0.97 3.91 -1.38
CA ASN A 18 -0.30 4.33 -1.98
C ASN A 18 -1.50 4.10 -1.03
N GLY A 19 -1.26 3.47 0.13
CA GLY A 19 -2.25 3.32 1.17
C GLY A 19 -1.60 3.15 2.54
N VAL A 20 -2.02 3.96 3.51
CA VAL A 20 -1.64 3.84 4.92
C VAL A 20 -2.92 3.76 5.74
N TYR A 21 -3.04 2.70 6.54
CA TYR A 21 -4.26 2.43 7.31
C TYR A 21 -3.91 2.14 8.76
N LYS A 22 -4.68 2.75 9.67
CA LYS A 22 -4.76 2.27 11.04
C LYS A 22 -5.73 1.09 11.07
N THR A 23 -5.28 -0.03 11.64
CA THR A 23 -6.06 -1.26 11.76
C THR A 23 -6.66 -1.39 13.15
N GLU A 24 -7.93 -1.75 13.22
CA GLU A 24 -8.62 -2.05 14.48
C GLU A 24 -9.11 -3.49 14.45
N LEU A 25 -8.70 -4.29 15.44
CA LEU A 25 -9.10 -5.68 15.59
C LEU A 25 -10.38 -5.81 16.42
N HIS A 26 -11.27 -6.73 16.03
CA HIS A 26 -12.41 -7.09 16.86
C HIS A 26 -11.97 -7.69 18.20
N GLN A 27 -12.77 -7.49 19.26
CA GLN A 27 -12.57 -8.19 20.52
C GLN A 27 -12.74 -9.70 20.31
N GLY A 28 -11.72 -10.49 20.65
CA GLY A 28 -11.71 -11.93 20.39
C GLY A 28 -11.35 -12.29 18.95
N SER A 29 -10.80 -11.36 18.18
CA SER A 29 -10.29 -11.63 16.83
C SER A 29 -9.21 -12.70 16.86
N GLU A 30 -9.24 -13.58 15.86
CA GLU A 30 -8.25 -14.65 15.66
C GLU A 30 -6.83 -14.09 15.42
N TYR A 31 -6.73 -12.78 15.14
CA TYR A 31 -5.49 -12.05 14.94
C TYR A 31 -4.92 -11.41 16.23
N GLN A 32 -5.58 -11.52 17.39
CA GLN A 32 -5.08 -10.97 18.67
C GLN A 32 -3.97 -11.79 19.35
N GLY A 33 -3.47 -12.85 18.68
CA GLY A 33 -2.42 -13.74 19.17
C GLY A 33 -1.01 -13.16 19.06
N SER A 34 -0.02 -14.02 18.83
CA SER A 34 1.32 -13.56 18.49
C SER A 34 1.38 -13.07 17.04
N ILE A 35 2.41 -12.30 16.68
CA ILE A 35 2.66 -11.89 15.29
C ILE A 35 2.78 -13.09 14.34
N TYR A 36 3.28 -14.23 14.81
CA TYR A 36 3.39 -15.45 14.01
C TYR A 36 2.02 -16.10 13.77
N ASP A 37 1.15 -16.08 14.77
CA ASP A 37 -0.22 -16.58 14.63
C ASP A 37 -1.00 -15.69 13.66
N ALA A 38 -0.86 -14.36 13.80
CA ALA A 38 -1.47 -13.38 12.90
C ALA A 38 -0.95 -13.51 11.47
N GLU A 39 0.37 -13.70 11.27
CA GLU A 39 0.97 -13.93 9.95
C GLU A 39 0.46 -15.23 9.31
N SER A 40 0.45 -16.34 10.06
CA SER A 40 -0.06 -17.61 9.54
C SER A 40 -1.53 -17.51 9.17
N LYS A 41 -2.34 -16.90 10.04
CA LYS A 41 -3.76 -16.71 9.83
C LYS A 41 -4.05 -15.80 8.64
N LEU A 42 -3.28 -14.73 8.46
CA LEU A 42 -3.37 -13.83 7.32
C LEU A 42 -3.13 -14.59 6.00
N LEU A 43 -2.09 -15.43 5.96
CA LEU A 43 -1.77 -16.26 4.79
C LEU A 43 -2.82 -17.34 4.53
N ASP A 44 -3.43 -17.89 5.60
CA ASP A 44 -4.49 -18.89 5.48
C ASP A 44 -5.80 -18.28 4.97
N ASP A 45 -6.19 -17.10 5.47
CA ASP A 45 -7.43 -16.42 5.10
C ASP A 45 -7.36 -15.84 3.68
N LEU A 46 -6.25 -15.18 3.33
CA LEU A 46 -6.04 -14.58 2.02
C LEU A 46 -5.54 -15.58 0.96
N GLY A 47 -5.25 -16.80 1.38
CA GLY A 47 -4.74 -17.85 0.51
C GLY A 47 -3.34 -17.57 -0.04
N ARG A 48 -2.70 -18.62 -0.57
CA ARG A 48 -1.41 -18.50 -1.25
C ARG A 48 -1.63 -18.30 -2.73
N PHE A 49 -0.81 -17.46 -3.34
CA PHE A 49 -0.79 -17.36 -4.80
C PHE A 49 -0.19 -18.65 -5.39
N GLU A 50 -1.00 -19.39 -6.14
CA GLU A 50 -0.53 -20.53 -6.92
C GLU A 50 -0.52 -20.11 -8.39
N ASN A 51 0.68 -20.02 -8.98
CA ASN A 51 0.83 -19.63 -10.37
C ASN A 51 0.12 -20.64 -11.29
N SER A 52 -1.07 -20.25 -11.74
CA SER A 52 -1.82 -20.73 -12.89
C SER A 52 -1.63 -22.21 -13.26
N GLN A 53 -2.37 -23.08 -12.57
CA GLN A 53 -3.11 -24.13 -13.28
C GLN A 53 -4.32 -24.71 -12.54
N ARG A 54 -4.47 -24.54 -11.21
CA ARG A 54 -5.67 -24.99 -10.47
C ARG A 54 -5.86 -24.17 -9.19
N ASN A 55 -6.83 -23.25 -9.18
CA ASN A 55 -7.68 -22.88 -8.02
C ASN A 55 -7.65 -21.44 -7.47
N SER A 56 -6.75 -20.53 -7.87
CA SER A 56 -6.93 -19.10 -7.56
C SER A 56 -6.18 -18.18 -8.53
N ASP A 57 -6.85 -17.14 -9.00
CA ASP A 57 -6.29 -16.04 -9.81
C ASP A 57 -5.62 -14.96 -8.94
N ARG A 58 -5.66 -15.11 -7.62
CA ARG A 58 -5.17 -14.14 -6.61
C ARG A 58 -4.62 -14.83 -5.37
N GLY A 59 -3.75 -14.18 -4.62
CA GLY A 59 -3.33 -14.65 -3.30
C GLY A 59 -2.10 -13.95 -2.76
N LEU A 60 -1.56 -14.46 -1.66
CA LEU A 60 -0.37 -13.92 -1.03
C LEU A 60 0.88 -14.79 -1.25
N GLU A 61 2.03 -14.11 -1.30
CA GLU A 61 3.36 -14.66 -1.13
C GLU A 61 4.01 -14.03 0.10
N LYS A 62 4.64 -14.83 0.96
CA LYS A 62 5.35 -14.30 2.13
C LYS A 62 6.64 -13.62 1.69
N VAL A 63 6.89 -12.42 2.20
CA VAL A 63 8.16 -11.72 1.99
C VAL A 63 9.03 -11.93 3.23
N LEU A 64 10.25 -12.46 3.04
CA LEU A 64 11.19 -12.80 4.11
C LEU A 64 11.90 -11.57 4.71
N LEU A 65 11.31 -10.37 4.61
CA LEU A 65 11.96 -9.11 4.98
C LEU A 65 12.38 -9.08 6.45
N ARG A 66 11.50 -9.55 7.35
CA ARG A 66 11.81 -9.72 8.77
C ARG A 66 12.97 -10.69 8.99
N ASP A 67 13.01 -11.79 8.24
CA ASP A 67 14.02 -12.83 8.41
C ASP A 67 15.39 -12.30 7.93
N PHE A 68 15.43 -11.55 6.82
CA PHE A 68 16.64 -10.84 6.37
C PHE A 68 17.16 -9.84 7.39
N PHE A 69 16.28 -9.05 8.03
CA PHE A 69 16.71 -8.06 9.00
C PHE A 69 17.22 -8.67 10.31
N ARG A 70 16.71 -9.83 10.71
CA ARG A 70 17.18 -10.54 11.91
C ARG A 70 18.53 -11.21 11.73
N ASP A 71 18.86 -11.63 10.52
CA ASP A 71 20.11 -12.32 10.20
C ASP A 71 21.26 -11.35 9.88
N ASP A 72 20.98 -10.03 9.81
CA ASP A 72 21.98 -9.00 9.57
C ASP A 72 22.42 -8.31 10.88
N ASP A 73 23.59 -8.70 11.38
CA ASP A 73 24.22 -8.16 12.60
C ASP A 73 24.52 -6.64 12.53
N SER A 74 24.42 -6.00 11.36
CA SER A 74 24.60 -4.56 11.20
C SER A 74 23.36 -3.75 11.56
N ILE A 75 22.20 -4.40 11.66
CA ILE A 75 20.93 -3.79 12.02
C ILE A 75 20.81 -3.80 13.53
N SER A 76 20.77 -2.61 14.14
CA SER A 76 20.69 -2.48 15.60
C SER A 76 19.68 -1.42 16.02
N GLY A 77 19.10 -1.61 17.20
CA GLY A 77 18.19 -0.64 17.82
C GLY A 77 16.76 -0.69 17.24
N GLU A 78 16.22 0.48 16.91
CA GLU A 78 14.80 0.69 16.54
C GLU A 78 14.37 -0.08 15.28
N LEU A 79 15.30 -0.32 14.35
CA LEU A 79 15.01 -1.03 13.10
C LEU A 79 14.77 -2.53 13.33
N GLU A 80 15.47 -3.11 14.31
CA GLU A 80 15.29 -4.51 14.71
C GLU A 80 13.93 -4.69 15.40
N GLU A 81 13.52 -3.74 16.25
CA GLU A 81 12.20 -3.73 16.87
C GLU A 81 11.09 -3.63 15.81
N LEU A 82 11.22 -2.73 14.84
CA LEU A 82 10.29 -2.61 13.72
C LEU A 82 10.24 -3.90 12.89
N ALA A 83 11.39 -4.50 12.58
CA ALA A 83 11.43 -5.76 11.85
C ALA A 83 10.71 -6.88 12.61
N ASN A 84 10.88 -6.93 13.93
CA ASN A 84 10.23 -7.92 14.79
C ASN A 84 8.71 -7.71 14.93
N SER A 85 8.20 -6.49 14.74
CA SER A 85 6.76 -6.18 14.70
C SER A 85 6.15 -6.21 13.30
N LEU A 86 6.95 -6.45 12.26
CA LEU A 86 6.50 -6.38 10.88
C LEU A 86 6.12 -7.75 10.30
N ILE A 87 4.92 -7.82 9.75
CA ILE A 87 4.48 -8.87 8.81
C ILE A 87 4.59 -8.28 7.40
N ALA A 88 5.33 -8.95 6.52
CA ALA A 88 5.50 -8.51 5.13
C ALA A 88 5.01 -9.61 4.18
N VAL A 89 4.02 -9.28 3.35
CA VAL A 89 3.45 -10.18 2.34
C VAL A 89 3.31 -9.45 1.02
N ARG A 90 3.30 -10.19 -0.07
CA ARG A 90 3.07 -9.69 -1.41
C ARG A 90 1.75 -10.25 -1.91
N PHE A 91 0.83 -9.37 -2.22
CA PHE A 91 -0.38 -9.69 -2.97
C PHE A 91 -0.04 -9.85 -4.44
N LEU A 92 -0.52 -10.94 -5.03
CA LEU A 92 -0.33 -11.29 -6.44
C LEU A 92 -1.68 -11.60 -7.06
N TYR A 93 -1.89 -11.14 -8.30
CA TYR A 93 -3.06 -11.52 -9.08
C TYR A 93 -2.76 -11.60 -10.58
N GLU A 94 -3.51 -12.44 -11.29
CA GLU A 94 -3.42 -12.61 -12.74
C GLU A 94 -4.48 -11.77 -13.45
N ASP A 95 -4.04 -10.83 -14.29
CA ASP A 95 -4.86 -10.22 -15.33
C ASP A 95 -4.58 -10.88 -16.69
N ARG A 96 -5.49 -10.67 -17.65
CA ARG A 96 -5.32 -11.15 -19.02
C ARG A 96 -5.31 -9.98 -19.99
N ILE A 97 -4.15 -9.73 -20.58
CA ILE A 97 -4.03 -8.72 -21.63
C ILE A 97 -4.22 -9.37 -23.00
N GLU A 98 -4.89 -8.65 -23.90
CA GLU A 98 -5.05 -9.08 -25.28
C GLU A 98 -3.89 -8.53 -26.12
N LYS A 99 -3.16 -9.41 -26.81
CA LYS A 99 -2.02 -9.04 -27.67
C LYS A 99 -2.04 -9.85 -28.95
N GLU A 100 -1.64 -9.22 -30.06
CA GLU A 100 -1.45 -9.94 -31.31
C GLU A 100 -0.21 -10.84 -31.21
N ALA A 101 -0.39 -12.14 -31.47
CA ALA A 101 0.69 -13.12 -31.53
C ALA A 101 0.44 -14.14 -32.63
N TYR A 102 1.53 -14.76 -33.09
CA TYR A 102 1.46 -15.92 -33.97
C TYR A 102 1.11 -17.16 -33.14
N VAL A 103 -0.04 -17.76 -33.40
CA VAL A 103 -0.41 -19.05 -32.84
C VAL A 103 0.08 -20.12 -33.81
N SER A 104 0.70 -21.17 -33.27
CA SER A 104 1.37 -22.20 -34.07
C SER A 104 0.43 -22.75 -35.16
N ASP A 105 0.94 -22.83 -36.39
CA ASP A 105 0.27 -23.30 -37.61
C ASP A 105 -0.60 -22.28 -38.38
N GLU A 106 -0.60 -21.00 -37.99
CA GLU A 106 -1.25 -19.91 -38.76
C GLU A 106 -0.26 -18.79 -39.15
N ASP A 107 -0.30 -18.37 -40.42
CA ASP A 107 0.51 -17.24 -40.96
C ASP A 107 -0.12 -15.86 -40.65
N GLU A 108 -1.22 -15.81 -39.90
CA GLU A 108 -1.94 -14.59 -39.53
C GLU A 108 -1.78 -14.28 -38.03
N LEU A 109 -1.69 -12.99 -37.69
CA LEU A 109 -1.68 -12.53 -36.30
C LEU A 109 -3.08 -12.73 -35.70
N GLN A 110 -3.15 -13.43 -34.56
CA GLN A 110 -4.37 -13.58 -33.79
C GLN A 110 -4.29 -12.82 -32.47
N MET A 111 -5.42 -12.29 -32.01
CA MET A 111 -5.54 -11.75 -30.66
C MET A 111 -5.52 -12.92 -29.67
N VAL A 112 -4.44 -13.01 -28.89
CA VAL A 112 -4.30 -14.00 -27.81
C VAL A 112 -4.41 -13.31 -26.45
N LYS A 113 -4.92 -14.04 -25.46
CA LYS A 113 -4.96 -13.59 -24.06
C LYS A 113 -3.71 -14.10 -23.34
N ILE A 114 -2.85 -13.19 -22.95
CA ILE A 114 -1.62 -13.49 -22.23
C ILE A 114 -1.85 -13.16 -20.75
N PRO A 115 -1.60 -14.12 -19.83
CA PRO A 115 -1.65 -13.83 -18.41
C PRO A 115 -0.50 -12.89 -18.03
N VAL A 116 -0.81 -11.87 -17.24
CA VAL A 116 0.14 -10.94 -16.62
C VAL A 116 -0.09 -11.02 -15.13
N VAL A 117 0.98 -11.30 -14.38
CA VAL A 117 0.94 -11.29 -12.92
C VAL A 117 1.29 -9.88 -12.47
N ASN A 118 0.36 -9.25 -11.74
CA ASN A 118 0.55 -7.98 -11.08
C ASN A 118 0.81 -8.20 -9.59
N ASP A 119 1.41 -7.20 -8.94
CA ASP A 119 1.81 -7.31 -7.54
C ASP A 119 1.60 -6.02 -6.73
N ALA A 120 1.35 -6.20 -5.44
CA ALA A 120 1.41 -5.15 -4.45
C ALA A 120 1.97 -5.70 -3.14
N ASP A 121 2.89 -4.99 -2.51
CA ASP A 121 3.42 -5.35 -1.19
C ASP A 121 2.51 -4.79 -0.08
N ILE A 122 2.24 -5.63 0.91
CA ILE A 122 1.50 -5.31 2.12
C ILE A 122 2.45 -5.46 3.31
N TYR A 123 2.58 -4.39 4.08
CA TYR A 123 3.37 -4.35 5.30
C TYR A 123 2.42 -4.10 6.46
N TRP A 124 2.35 -5.01 7.41
CA TRP A 124 1.56 -4.83 8.63
C TRP A 124 2.51 -4.68 9.81
N ASN A 125 2.65 -3.44 10.28
CA ASN A 125 3.26 -3.16 11.58
C ASN A 125 2.24 -3.54 12.65
N TYR A 126 2.34 -4.80 13.07
CA TYR A 126 1.33 -5.48 13.84
C TYR A 126 1.24 -4.90 15.27
N PRO A 127 0.02 -4.69 15.81
CA PRO A 127 -1.29 -4.91 15.21
C PRO A 127 -1.92 -3.64 14.60
N ASP A 128 -1.24 -2.50 14.62
CA ASP A 128 -1.88 -1.18 14.58
C ASP A 128 -1.91 -0.52 13.19
N TYR A 129 -0.96 -0.83 12.30
CA TYR A 129 -0.83 -0.12 11.03
C TYR A 129 -0.51 -1.04 9.85
N MET A 130 -1.27 -0.89 8.77
CA MET A 130 -1.07 -1.61 7.52
C MET A 130 -0.77 -0.63 6.38
N TYR A 131 0.28 -0.92 5.62
CA TYR A 131 0.80 -0.12 4.52
C TYR A 131 0.77 -0.93 3.23
N PHE A 132 0.39 -0.27 2.13
CA PHE A 132 0.33 -0.87 0.81
C PHE A 132 1.24 -0.12 -0.17
N ARG A 133 2.01 -0.87 -0.94
CA ARG A 133 3.03 -0.36 -1.86
C ARG A 133 2.97 -1.10 -3.19
N GLY A 134 2.95 -0.39 -4.30
CA GLY A 134 2.78 -0.97 -5.63
C GLY A 134 2.21 0.08 -6.59
N ALA A 135 1.81 -0.29 -7.81
CA ALA A 135 1.11 0.67 -8.66
C ALA A 135 -0.26 1.02 -8.07
N LYS A 136 -0.78 2.21 -8.41
CA LYS A 136 -2.05 2.72 -7.82
C LYS A 136 -3.22 1.73 -7.98
N ASN A 137 -3.35 1.11 -9.15
CA ASN A 137 -4.43 0.18 -9.44
C ASN A 137 -4.24 -1.15 -8.67
N ASP A 138 -3.02 -1.67 -8.65
CA ASP A 138 -2.69 -2.92 -7.96
C ASP A 138 -2.85 -2.80 -6.45
N VAL A 139 -2.51 -1.63 -5.89
CA VAL A 139 -2.74 -1.31 -4.47
C VAL A 139 -4.24 -1.21 -4.16
N ALA A 140 -5.03 -0.58 -5.03
CA ALA A 140 -6.48 -0.54 -4.84
C ALA A 140 -7.08 -1.96 -4.84
N GLU A 141 -6.63 -2.83 -5.75
CA GLU A 141 -7.02 -4.24 -5.79
C GLU A 141 -6.62 -4.99 -4.52
N ALA A 142 -5.38 -4.78 -4.04
CA ALA A 142 -4.88 -5.39 -2.82
C ALA A 142 -5.70 -4.96 -1.59
N ILE A 143 -6.08 -3.68 -1.50
CA ILE A 143 -6.91 -3.14 -0.41
C ILE A 143 -8.32 -3.75 -0.46
N ASP A 144 -8.96 -3.76 -1.62
CA ASP A 144 -10.31 -4.35 -1.79
C ASP A 144 -10.32 -5.83 -1.41
N TYR A 145 -9.37 -6.59 -1.96
CA TYR A 145 -9.23 -8.01 -1.65
C TYR A 145 -8.98 -8.27 -0.16
N THR A 146 -8.00 -7.57 0.42
CA THR A 146 -7.60 -7.74 1.82
C THR A 146 -8.74 -7.36 2.76
N SER A 147 -9.37 -6.20 2.55
CA SER A 147 -10.46 -5.75 3.42
C SER A 147 -11.72 -6.61 3.31
N SER A 148 -12.07 -7.06 2.10
CA SER A 148 -13.23 -7.92 1.84
C SER A 148 -13.11 -9.28 2.54
N ILE A 149 -11.95 -9.92 2.43
CA ILE A 149 -11.70 -11.23 3.07
C ILE A 149 -11.61 -11.10 4.59
N LEU A 150 -10.93 -10.06 5.08
CA LEU A 150 -10.74 -9.84 6.51
C LEU A 150 -11.97 -9.26 7.21
N GLY A 151 -13.02 -8.91 6.44
CA GLY A 151 -14.26 -8.33 6.94
C GLY A 151 -14.07 -6.94 7.54
N ALA A 152 -13.06 -6.19 7.09
CA ALA A 152 -12.76 -4.86 7.59
C ALA A 152 -13.63 -3.81 6.89
N ASP A 153 -14.30 -2.94 7.65
CA ASP A 153 -14.91 -1.74 7.08
C ASP A 153 -13.79 -0.75 6.69
N VAL A 154 -13.62 -0.54 5.38
CA VAL A 154 -12.70 0.47 4.86
C VAL A 154 -13.42 1.81 4.88
N ALA A 155 -13.13 2.59 5.92
CA ALA A 155 -13.57 3.97 5.99
C ALA A 155 -12.74 4.79 4.99
N THR A 156 -13.35 5.05 3.82
CA THR A 156 -12.89 6.10 2.93
C THR A 156 -13.45 7.43 3.42
N ASP A 157 -12.68 8.51 3.27
CA ASP A 157 -13.05 9.86 3.70
C ASP A 157 -14.41 10.27 3.11
N GLY A 158 -15.50 10.02 3.85
CA GLY A 158 -16.87 10.41 3.50
C GLY A 158 -17.83 9.30 3.03
N GLY A 159 -17.44 8.02 2.99
CA GLY A 159 -18.30 6.93 2.50
C GLY A 159 -18.53 5.82 3.53
N THR A 160 -19.79 5.55 3.87
CA THR A 160 -20.20 4.33 4.59
C THR A 160 -20.09 3.11 3.68
N SER A 161 -19.13 2.22 3.93
CA SER A 161 -19.07 0.92 3.25
C SER A 161 -19.95 -0.07 3.99
N ALA A 162 -21.04 -0.49 3.33
CA ALA A 162 -21.96 -1.51 3.84
C ALA A 162 -21.53 -2.90 3.35
N GLY A 163 -20.63 -3.57 4.09
CA GLY A 163 -20.26 -4.97 3.87
C GLY A 163 -20.96 -5.88 4.88
N SER A 164 -21.96 -6.64 4.45
CA SER A 164 -22.78 -7.53 5.28
C SER A 164 -22.22 -8.96 5.35
N ASN A 165 -21.01 -9.13 5.91
CA ASN A 165 -20.52 -10.45 6.32
C ASN A 165 -20.07 -10.41 7.79
N PRO A 166 -20.28 -11.49 8.57
CA PRO A 166 -19.86 -11.54 9.96
C PRO A 166 -18.34 -11.38 10.03
N SER A 167 -17.93 -10.30 10.69
CA SER A 167 -16.57 -9.80 10.79
C SER A 167 -15.74 -10.65 11.76
N THR A 168 -14.80 -11.44 11.23
CA THR A 168 -14.00 -12.39 12.03
C THR A 168 -12.63 -11.84 12.43
N GLY A 169 -12.07 -10.90 11.66
CA GLY A 169 -10.72 -10.39 11.90
C GLY A 169 -10.68 -8.95 12.41
N PHE A 170 -11.15 -8.02 11.59
CA PHE A 170 -10.93 -6.59 11.80
C PHE A 170 -12.25 -5.84 11.88
N SER A 171 -12.31 -4.86 12.77
CA SER A 171 -13.47 -3.97 12.89
C SER A 171 -13.41 -2.82 11.90
N ARG A 172 -12.21 -2.31 11.60
CA ARG A 172 -12.06 -1.12 10.75
C ARG A 172 -10.65 -0.96 10.19
N PHE A 173 -10.57 -0.55 8.93
CA PHE A 173 -9.39 0.07 8.32
C PHE A 173 -9.65 1.56 8.17
N SER A 174 -8.94 2.38 8.95
CA SER A 174 -9.05 3.85 8.86
C SER A 174 -7.91 4.39 8.03
N SER A 175 -8.22 4.96 6.86
CA SER A 175 -7.19 5.58 6.02
C SER A 175 -6.54 6.74 6.77
N ILE A 176 -5.22 6.81 6.73
CA ILE A 176 -4.45 7.95 7.21
C ILE A 176 -4.15 8.81 5.99
N SER A 177 -4.90 9.89 5.84
CA SER A 177 -4.66 10.94 4.86
C SER A 177 -4.07 12.18 5.54
N PHE A 178 -3.15 12.84 4.87
CA PHE A 178 -2.68 14.17 5.30
C PHE A 178 -3.66 15.20 4.75
N HIS A 179 -4.23 16.01 5.63
CA HIS A 179 -5.09 17.11 5.21
C HIS A 179 -4.25 18.12 4.38
N ALA A 180 -4.83 18.70 3.33
CA ALA A 180 -4.13 19.70 2.52
C ALA A 180 -3.59 20.86 3.38
N ASP A 181 -4.36 21.29 4.38
CA ASP A 181 -3.95 22.32 5.34
C ASP A 181 -2.75 21.91 6.19
N PHE A 182 -2.53 20.62 6.44
CA PHE A 182 -1.34 20.14 7.13
C PHE A 182 -0.08 20.32 6.26
N LEU A 183 -0.19 20.04 4.96
CA LEU A 183 0.91 20.32 4.01
C LEU A 183 1.17 21.83 3.90
N LEU A 184 0.12 22.64 3.81
CA LEU A 184 0.23 24.11 3.80
C LEU A 184 0.83 24.64 5.11
N TRP A 185 0.46 24.07 6.25
CA TRP A 185 1.05 24.38 7.54
C TRP A 185 2.53 23.97 7.60
N LEU A 186 2.90 22.83 7.04
CA LEU A 186 4.29 22.37 6.98
C LEU A 186 5.15 23.29 6.09
N PHE A 187 4.63 23.70 4.93
CA PHE A 187 5.26 24.74 4.10
C PHE A 187 5.37 26.06 4.84
N GLN A 188 4.31 26.50 5.52
CA GLN A 188 4.32 27.73 6.31
C GLN A 188 5.39 27.67 7.42
N LEU A 189 5.55 26.54 8.11
CA LEU A 189 6.59 26.41 9.14
C LEU A 189 7.99 26.47 8.53
N GLN A 190 8.22 25.77 7.42
CA GLN A 190 9.49 25.78 6.70
C GLN A 190 9.85 27.19 6.17
N PHE A 191 8.89 27.92 5.62
CA PHE A 191 9.11 29.25 5.07
C PHE A 191 9.29 30.35 6.13
N ASN A 192 8.82 30.14 7.36
CA ASN A 192 8.84 31.19 8.40
C ASN A 192 9.84 30.93 9.54
N ASP A 193 10.78 29.99 9.39
CA ASP A 193 11.81 29.66 10.40
C ASP A 193 11.25 29.41 11.82
N ASN A 194 10.01 28.92 11.90
CA ASN A 194 9.38 28.49 13.15
C ASN A 194 9.44 26.96 13.17
N ASP A 195 10.54 26.36 13.65
CA ASP A 195 10.81 24.90 13.59
C ASP A 195 9.63 24.00 14.04
N PRO A 196 9.39 22.81 13.42
CA PRO A 196 10.41 21.76 13.06
C PRO A 196 10.19 21.06 11.67
N PRO A 197 10.96 20.00 11.23
CA PRO A 197 12.23 19.42 11.72
C PRO A 197 13.39 19.32 10.67
N VAL A 198 14.60 19.09 11.21
CA VAL A 198 15.95 19.42 10.68
C VAL A 198 16.54 18.42 9.64
N SER A 199 15.73 17.67 8.89
CA SER A 199 16.18 16.91 7.71
C SER A 199 15.00 16.33 6.90
N ALA A 200 15.10 16.18 5.57
CA ALA A 200 15.15 17.29 4.63
C ALA A 200 13.88 17.22 3.74
N ILE A 201 13.12 18.31 3.70
CA ILE A 201 12.18 18.59 2.61
C ILE A 201 12.72 19.82 1.91
N GLU A 202 13.17 19.67 0.68
CA GLU A 202 13.44 20.76 -0.25
C GLU A 202 12.59 20.53 -1.50
N ILE A 203 11.73 21.50 -1.84
CA ILE A 203 11.00 21.58 -3.10
C ILE A 203 11.34 22.94 -3.70
N ASP A 204 12.25 22.94 -4.68
CA ASP A 204 12.88 24.17 -5.19
C ASP A 204 11.93 25.10 -5.97
N THR A 205 10.78 24.62 -6.46
CA THR A 205 9.72 25.50 -7.00
C THR A 205 8.43 24.73 -7.23
N LEU A 206 7.36 25.08 -6.53
CA LEU A 206 5.99 24.72 -6.93
C LEU A 206 5.58 25.69 -8.05
N THR A 207 5.76 25.31 -9.31
CA THR A 207 5.44 26.16 -10.46
C THR A 207 3.96 26.22 -10.80
N ASP A 208 3.18 25.20 -10.43
CA ASP A 208 1.73 25.22 -10.58
C ASP A 208 1.06 24.30 -9.55
N ALA A 209 0.11 24.86 -8.80
CA ALA A 209 -0.81 24.11 -7.98
C ALA A 209 -2.24 24.50 -8.39
N ALA A 210 -2.98 23.55 -8.96
CA ALA A 210 -4.39 23.73 -9.30
C ALA A 210 -5.25 23.13 -8.19
N VAL A 211 -6.00 23.98 -7.48
CA VAL A 211 -7.04 23.56 -6.54
C VAL A 211 -8.37 23.59 -7.30
N THR A 212 -9.00 22.44 -7.46
CA THR A 212 -10.40 22.36 -7.93
C THR A 212 -11.27 21.91 -6.76
N GLY A 213 -12.14 22.81 -6.32
CA GLY A 213 -13.20 22.53 -5.36
C GLY A 213 -14.40 23.41 -5.70
N ASP A 214 -15.61 22.92 -5.41
CA ASP A 214 -16.82 23.72 -5.55
C ASP A 214 -16.74 24.90 -4.58
N ALA A 215 -17.11 26.09 -5.06
CA ALA A 215 -17.09 27.31 -4.27
C ALA A 215 -18.00 27.15 -3.05
N ASP A 216 -17.40 27.18 -1.85
CA ASP A 216 -18.13 27.16 -0.61
C ASP A 216 -18.90 28.48 -0.45
N VAL A 217 -20.23 28.40 -0.32
CA VAL A 217 -21.16 29.56 -0.34
C VAL A 217 -21.16 30.32 1.00
N TRP A 218 -20.16 30.13 1.86
CA TRP A 218 -20.08 30.80 3.16
C TRP A 218 -19.40 32.18 3.12
N GLY A 219 -19.69 32.95 2.06
CA GLY A 219 -19.17 34.31 1.88
C GLY A 219 -20.14 35.28 1.18
N GLU A 220 -21.39 34.90 0.89
CA GLU A 220 -22.36 35.89 0.41
C GLU A 220 -22.75 36.84 1.56
N ILE A 221 -22.13 38.03 1.53
CA ILE A 221 -22.61 39.21 2.23
C ILE A 221 -24.00 39.49 1.64
N MET A 222 -25.06 39.12 2.37
CA MET A 222 -26.41 39.56 2.05
C MET A 222 -26.43 41.10 2.00
N SER A 223 -26.71 41.65 0.83
CA SER A 223 -26.99 43.07 0.60
C SER A 223 -28.36 43.47 1.11
#